data_AF-A0A7G2K2C3-F1
#
_entry.id   AF-A0A7G2K2C3-F1
#
_cell.length_a   1.000
_cell.length_b   1.000
_cell.length_c   1.000
_cell.angle_alpha   90.00
_cell.angle_beta   90.00
_cell.angle_gamma   90.00
#
_symmetry.space_group_name_H-M   'P 1'
#
loop_
_entity.id
_entity.type
_entity.pdbx_description
1 polymer ?
#
loop_
_entity_poly.entity_id
_entity_poly.type
_entity_poly.pdbx_seq_one_letter_code
_entity_poly.pdbx_strand_id
1 'polypeptide(L)'
;MIIAKLAKKHNLMLIVDNTFLTPVLSRPLDLGADVVIHSGTKYIAGHNDALVGLIVAKGQVLCDRIAYIQNGAGAVLSPFDSWLTIRGMKTLSLRMKRHQENAQAIEEFLRAQPQVESVLYPNKGGMLSFRLQDEAWVNTFLKSI
;
A
#
# COMPACT_ATOMS: atom_id res chain seq x y z
N MET A 1 -11.08 -10.95 -10.03
CA MET A 1 -11.47 -9.53 -9.84
C MET A 1 -12.27 -9.05 -11.05
N ILE A 2 -13.38 -8.31 -10.87
CA ILE A 2 -14.25 -7.82 -11.98
C ILE A 2 -13.46 -6.95 -12.96
N ILE A 3 -12.60 -6.07 -12.45
CA ILE A 3 -11.76 -5.17 -13.25
C ILE A 3 -10.80 -5.94 -14.17
N ALA A 4 -10.18 -7.03 -13.70
CA ALA A 4 -9.30 -7.85 -14.53
C ALA A 4 -10.04 -8.50 -15.71
N LYS A 5 -11.27 -8.96 -15.49
CA LYS A 5 -12.11 -9.51 -16.56
C LYS A 5 -12.46 -8.44 -17.59
N LEU A 6 -12.80 -7.23 -17.14
CA LEU A 6 -13.11 -6.10 -18.02
C LEU A 6 -11.89 -5.67 -18.83
N ALA A 7 -10.74 -5.47 -18.21
CA ALA A 7 -9.50 -5.12 -18.89
C ALA A 7 -9.14 -6.15 -19.98
N LYS A 8 -9.20 -7.44 -19.63
CA LYS A 8 -8.95 -8.53 -20.59
C LYS A 8 -9.95 -8.54 -21.75
N LYS A 9 -11.25 -8.32 -21.49
CA LYS A 9 -12.28 -8.25 -22.54
C LYS A 9 -11.99 -7.16 -23.58
N HIS A 10 -11.36 -6.07 -23.15
CA HIS A 10 -11.04 -4.92 -24.00
C HIS A 10 -9.57 -4.83 -24.40
N ASN A 11 -8.77 -5.88 -24.14
CA ASN A 11 -7.34 -5.91 -24.43
C ASN A 11 -6.55 -4.73 -23.81
N LEU A 12 -6.90 -4.35 -22.58
CA LEU A 12 -6.26 -3.28 -21.83
C LEU A 12 -5.27 -3.83 -20.80
N MET A 13 -4.17 -3.09 -20.58
CA MET A 13 -3.23 -3.38 -19.50
C MET A 13 -3.84 -2.96 -18.15
N LEU A 14 -3.79 -3.86 -17.18
CA LEU A 14 -4.23 -3.59 -15.82
C LEU A 14 -3.05 -3.40 -14.88
N ILE A 15 -2.95 -2.19 -14.33
CA ILE A 15 -1.97 -1.82 -13.30
C ILE A 15 -2.70 -1.67 -11.96
N VAL A 16 -2.16 -2.27 -10.90
CA VAL A 16 -2.69 -2.12 -9.54
C VAL A 16 -1.63 -1.53 -8.63
N ASP A 17 -1.92 -0.37 -8.03
CA ASP A 17 -1.16 0.11 -6.89
C ASP A 17 -1.54 -0.71 -5.64
N ASN A 18 -0.59 -1.48 -5.14
CA ASN A 18 -0.78 -2.37 -4.01
C ASN A 18 0.00 -1.90 -2.77
N THR A 19 0.26 -0.59 -2.67
CA THR A 19 1.02 0.04 -1.58
C THR A 19 0.43 -0.28 -0.20
N PHE A 20 -0.89 -0.12 -0.01
CA PHE A 20 -1.52 -0.26 1.31
C PHE A 20 -1.64 -1.70 1.79
N LEU A 21 -1.99 -2.63 0.89
CA LEU A 21 -2.19 -4.02 1.27
C LEU A 21 -0.88 -4.81 1.27
N THR A 22 0.10 -4.38 0.47
CA THR A 22 1.37 -5.07 0.23
C THR A 22 1.16 -6.50 -0.33
N PRO A 23 2.23 -7.19 -0.75
CA PRO A 23 2.13 -8.59 -1.18
C PRO A 23 1.69 -9.56 -0.07
N VAL A 24 1.70 -9.11 1.21
CA VAL A 24 1.28 -9.93 2.35
C VAL A 24 -0.23 -10.12 2.37
N LEU A 25 -1.01 -9.06 2.11
CA LEU A 25 -2.47 -9.11 2.22
C LEU A 25 -3.18 -9.22 0.87
N SER A 26 -2.50 -8.92 -0.24
CA SER A 26 -3.05 -9.01 -1.59
C SER A 26 -1.95 -9.26 -2.63
N ARG A 27 -2.21 -10.18 -3.57
CA ARG A 27 -1.33 -10.47 -4.71
C ARG A 27 -2.08 -10.21 -6.02
N PRO A 28 -2.12 -8.95 -6.52
CA PRO A 28 -2.96 -8.62 -7.67
C PRO A 28 -2.60 -9.34 -8.97
N LEU A 29 -1.33 -9.77 -9.14
CA LEU A 29 -0.92 -10.58 -10.30
C LEU A 29 -1.70 -11.90 -10.36
N ASP A 30 -1.90 -12.55 -9.22
CA ASP A 30 -2.72 -13.78 -9.09
C ASP A 30 -4.21 -13.50 -9.39
N LEU A 31 -4.63 -12.24 -9.24
CA LEU A 31 -6.00 -11.78 -9.48
C LEU A 31 -6.23 -11.24 -10.91
N GLY A 32 -5.21 -11.30 -11.76
CA GLY A 32 -5.27 -10.93 -13.18
C GLY A 32 -4.76 -9.53 -13.52
N ALA A 33 -4.02 -8.86 -12.63
CA ALA A 33 -3.25 -7.68 -13.00
C ALA A 33 -2.03 -8.06 -13.86
N ASP A 34 -1.60 -7.14 -14.71
CA ASP A 34 -0.39 -7.28 -15.54
C ASP A 34 0.82 -6.65 -14.86
N VAL A 35 0.59 -5.55 -14.13
CA VAL A 35 1.63 -4.83 -13.38
C VAL A 35 1.10 -4.49 -12.00
N VAL A 36 1.96 -4.64 -11.00
CA VAL A 36 1.74 -4.18 -9.63
C VAL A 36 2.81 -3.15 -9.29
N ILE A 37 2.37 -2.01 -8.78
CA ILE A 37 3.28 -0.96 -8.29
C ILE A 37 3.15 -0.82 -6.78
N HIS A 38 4.24 -0.41 -6.15
CA HIS A 38 4.27 -0.06 -4.75
C HIS A 38 5.12 1.20 -4.54
N SER A 39 4.62 2.11 -3.70
CA SER A 39 5.49 2.99 -2.92
C SER A 39 6.14 2.15 -1.82
N GLY A 40 7.31 1.59 -2.11
CA GLY A 40 8.10 0.82 -1.15
C GLY A 40 8.49 1.62 0.09
N THR A 41 8.53 2.95 0.01
CA THR A 41 8.69 3.89 1.14
C THR A 41 7.74 3.62 2.31
N LYS A 42 6.54 3.11 2.02
CA LYS A 42 5.49 2.90 3.03
C LYS A 42 5.73 1.60 3.78
N TYR A 43 4.83 0.63 3.66
CA TYR A 43 4.89 -0.58 4.49
C TYR A 43 6.07 -1.51 4.16
N ILE A 44 6.55 -1.54 2.91
CA ILE A 44 7.59 -2.49 2.47
C ILE A 44 8.92 -2.21 3.16
N ALA A 45 9.47 -1.00 2.98
CA ALA A 45 10.62 -0.54 3.76
C ALA A 45 10.21 -0.45 5.23
N GLY A 46 9.13 0.28 5.55
CA GLY A 46 8.43 0.19 6.83
C GLY A 46 9.11 0.85 8.02
N HIS A 47 10.22 1.56 7.81
CA HIS A 47 11.02 2.18 8.89
C HIS A 47 11.22 3.69 8.70
N ASN A 48 10.49 4.32 7.77
CA ASN A 48 10.55 5.76 7.47
C ASN A 48 11.97 6.28 7.13
N ASP A 49 12.81 5.42 6.56
CA ASP A 49 14.24 5.65 6.35
C ASP A 49 14.70 5.46 4.89
N ALA A 50 13.80 5.09 3.98
CA ALA A 50 14.11 4.85 2.57
C ALA A 50 12.99 5.36 1.65
N LEU A 51 13.35 6.04 0.57
CA LEU A 51 12.44 6.46 -0.51
C LEU A 51 12.53 5.47 -1.67
N VAL A 52 11.48 4.67 -1.87
CA VAL A 52 11.54 3.48 -2.74
C VAL A 52 10.26 3.36 -3.56
N GLY A 53 10.43 3.14 -4.87
CA GLY A 53 9.38 2.66 -5.77
C GLY A 53 9.69 1.24 -6.24
N LEU A 54 8.67 0.38 -6.32
CA LEU A 54 8.80 -0.99 -6.83
C LEU A 54 7.76 -1.27 -7.90
N ILE A 55 8.17 -1.98 -8.94
CA ILE A 55 7.30 -2.45 -10.02
C ILE A 55 7.50 -3.97 -10.17
N VAL A 56 6.40 -4.71 -10.16
CA VAL A 56 6.38 -6.16 -10.42
C VAL A 56 5.47 -6.40 -11.62
N ALA A 57 5.98 -7.03 -12.67
CA ALA A 57 5.24 -7.23 -13.91
C ALA A 57 5.11 -8.71 -14.28
N LYS A 58 4.06 -9.03 -15.05
CA LYS A 58 3.73 -10.39 -15.48
C LYS A 58 4.46 -10.74 -16.78
N GLY A 59 5.40 -11.67 -16.68
CA GLY A 59 6.06 -12.27 -17.84
C GLY A 59 7.19 -11.43 -18.42
N GLN A 60 8.04 -12.10 -19.22
CA GLN A 60 9.34 -11.56 -19.64
C GLN A 60 9.23 -10.28 -20.47
N VAL A 61 8.30 -10.24 -21.43
CA VAL A 61 8.15 -9.11 -22.37
C VAL A 61 7.90 -7.78 -21.64
N LEU A 62 7.05 -7.78 -20.61
CA LEU A 62 6.79 -6.56 -19.82
C LEU A 62 8.00 -6.21 -18.96
N CYS A 63 8.64 -7.20 -18.34
CA CYS A 63 9.86 -6.98 -17.54
C CYS A 63 10.97 -6.36 -18.38
N ASP A 64 11.23 -6.86 -19.59
CA ASP A 64 12.27 -6.33 -20.48
C ASP A 64 12.00 -4.88 -20.88
N ARG A 65 10.75 -4.56 -21.20
CA ARG A 65 10.34 -3.19 -21.54
C ARG A 65 10.52 -2.24 -20.36
N ILE A 66 10.15 -2.66 -19.15
CA ILE A 66 10.33 -1.87 -17.92
C ILE A 66 11.83 -1.69 -17.63
N ALA A 67 12.64 -2.75 -17.75
CA ALA A 67 14.08 -2.69 -17.53
C ALA A 67 14.77 -1.74 -18.52
N TYR A 68 14.38 -1.77 -19.80
CA TYR A 68 14.88 -0.83 -20.81
C TYR A 68 14.60 0.62 -20.42
N ILE A 69 13.35 0.92 -20.01
CA ILE A 69 12.96 2.26 -19.56
C ILE A 69 13.71 2.66 -18.28
N GLN A 70 13.81 1.77 -17.30
CA GLN A 70 14.51 2.02 -16.04
C GLN A 70 15.99 2.36 -16.28
N ASN A 71 16.65 1.59 -17.15
CA ASN A 71 18.04 1.82 -17.51
C ASN A 71 18.22 3.14 -18.29
N GLY A 72 17.34 3.42 -19.27
CA GLY A 72 17.44 4.62 -20.09
C GLY A 72 17.09 5.91 -19.33
N ALA A 73 16.09 5.87 -18.44
CA ALA A 73 15.66 7.03 -17.65
C ALA A 73 16.52 7.25 -16.40
N GLY A 74 17.24 6.23 -15.93
CA GLY A 74 18.14 6.34 -14.77
C GLY A 74 17.43 6.49 -13.41
N ALA A 75 16.10 6.33 -13.36
CA ALA A 75 15.33 6.35 -12.11
C ALA A 75 15.51 5.04 -11.32
N VAL A 76 16.74 4.82 -10.83
CA VAL A 76 17.16 3.62 -10.09
C VAL A 76 17.36 3.94 -8.62
N LEU A 77 17.26 2.92 -7.77
CA LEU A 77 17.54 3.05 -6.34
C LEU A 77 19.03 3.05 -6.04
N SER A 78 19.41 3.79 -5.00
CA SER A 78 20.71 3.61 -4.35
C SER A 78 20.86 2.17 -3.85
N PRO A 79 22.07 1.58 -3.92
CA PRO A 79 22.35 0.27 -3.32
C PRO A 79 22.02 0.21 -1.82
N PHE A 80 22.21 1.33 -1.11
CA PHE A 80 21.93 1.39 0.32
C PHE A 80 20.43 1.38 0.62
N ASP A 81 19.63 2.15 -0.12
CA ASP A 81 18.17 2.14 0.01
C ASP A 81 17.58 0.79 -0.40
N SER A 82 18.20 0.14 -1.39
CA SER A 82 17.87 -1.23 -1.79
C SER A 82 18.11 -2.21 -0.63
N TRP A 83 19.25 -2.10 0.06
CA TRP A 83 19.54 -2.91 1.24
C TRP A 83 18.59 -2.63 2.40
N LEU A 84 18.28 -1.36 2.71
CA LEU A 84 17.30 -0.98 3.74
C LEU A 84 15.92 -1.58 3.43
N THR A 85 15.51 -1.53 2.16
CA THR A 85 14.25 -2.14 1.71
C THR A 85 14.25 -3.65 1.94
N ILE A 86 15.33 -4.36 1.56
CA ILE A 86 15.46 -5.80 1.79
C ILE A 86 15.43 -6.13 3.28
N ARG A 87 16.12 -5.34 4.11
CA ARG A 87 16.07 -5.46 5.58
C ARG A 87 14.63 -5.31 6.09
N GLY A 88 13.91 -4.30 5.61
CA GLY A 88 12.52 -4.03 5.97
C GLY A 88 11.57 -5.17 5.62
N MET A 89 11.75 -5.78 4.45
CA MET A 89 10.92 -6.90 3.98
C MET A 89 10.96 -8.12 4.89
N LYS A 90 12.06 -8.37 5.62
CA LYS A 90 12.20 -9.53 6.51
C LYS A 90 11.17 -9.54 7.65
N THR A 91 10.69 -8.37 8.07
CA THR A 91 9.70 -8.23 9.15
C THR A 91 8.32 -7.81 8.63
N LEU A 92 8.14 -7.73 7.31
CA LEU A 92 6.93 -7.17 6.70
C LEU A 92 5.66 -7.90 7.13
N SER A 93 5.65 -9.24 7.12
CA SER A 93 4.47 -10.02 7.49
C SER A 93 4.06 -9.81 8.96
N LEU A 94 5.04 -9.77 9.87
CA LEU A 94 4.82 -9.52 11.29
C LEU A 94 4.27 -8.10 11.52
N ARG A 95 4.88 -7.10 10.88
CA ARG A 95 4.43 -5.70 10.97
C ARG A 95 3.03 -5.52 10.40
N MET A 96 2.74 -6.10 9.23
CA MET A 96 1.41 -6.00 8.61
C MET A 96 0.32 -6.65 9.45
N LYS A 97 0.59 -7.79 10.08
CA LYS A 97 -0.34 -8.41 11.04
C LYS A 97 -0.64 -7.43 12.20
N ARG A 98 0.39 -6.89 12.83
CA ARG A 98 0.23 -5.92 13.93
C ARG A 98 -0.48 -4.64 13.49
N HIS A 99 -0.17 -4.12 12.30
CA HIS A 99 -0.86 -2.96 11.75
C HIS A 99 -2.36 -3.20 11.58
N GLN A 100 -2.76 -4.38 11.12
CA GLN A 100 -4.17 -4.73 10.96
C GLN A 100 -4.89 -4.88 12.31
N GLU A 101 -4.26 -5.56 13.27
CA GLU A 101 -4.79 -5.70 14.64
C GLU A 101 -4.99 -4.32 15.30
N ASN A 102 -3.98 -3.45 15.22
CA ASN A 102 -4.06 -2.10 15.78
C ASN A 102 -5.09 -1.24 15.05
N ALA A 103 -5.15 -1.30 13.72
CA ALA A 103 -6.13 -0.52 12.94
C ALA A 103 -7.57 -0.92 13.28
N GLN A 104 -7.83 -2.21 13.49
CA GLN A 104 -9.14 -2.68 13.94
C GLN A 104 -9.49 -2.13 15.34
N ALA A 105 -8.56 -2.21 16.30
CA ALA A 105 -8.80 -1.65 17.64
C ALA A 105 -9.04 -0.13 17.61
N ILE A 106 -8.31 0.61 16.76
CA ILE A 106 -8.51 2.06 16.57
C ILE A 106 -9.87 2.32 15.90
N GLU A 107 -10.27 1.53 14.92
CA GLU A 107 -11.57 1.65 14.27
C GLU A 107 -12.71 1.48 15.29
N GLU A 108 -12.66 0.43 16.11
CA GLU A 108 -13.64 0.17 17.18
C GLU A 108 -13.70 1.34 18.18
N PHE A 109 -12.53 1.84 18.60
CA PHE A 109 -12.44 3.00 19.48
C PHE A 109 -13.06 4.26 18.87
N LEU A 110 -12.73 4.57 17.61
CA LEU A 110 -13.21 5.77 16.91
C LEU A 110 -14.72 5.72 16.68
N ARG A 111 -15.28 4.54 16.36
CA ARG A 111 -16.74 4.38 16.18
C ARG A 111 -17.53 4.62 17.46
N ALA A 112 -16.91 4.44 18.63
CA ALA A 112 -17.54 4.70 19.91
C ALA A 112 -17.51 6.18 20.32
N GLN A 113 -16.75 7.04 19.63
CA GLN A 113 -16.62 8.45 20.00
C GLN A 113 -17.79 9.28 19.46
N PRO A 114 -18.50 10.03 20.31
CA PRO A 114 -19.63 10.86 19.87
C PRO A 114 -19.21 12.00 18.94
N GLN A 115 -17.95 12.42 18.94
CA GLN A 115 -17.44 13.47 18.05
C GLN A 115 -17.14 12.96 16.64
N VAL A 116 -17.06 11.63 16.44
CA VAL A 116 -16.74 11.01 15.16
C VAL A 116 -18.02 10.79 14.37
N GLU A 117 -18.08 11.33 13.16
CA GLU A 117 -19.21 11.17 12.23
C GLU A 117 -19.11 9.83 11.49
N SER A 118 -17.92 9.50 10.97
CA SER A 118 -17.72 8.28 10.20
C SER A 118 -16.29 7.77 10.27
N VAL A 119 -16.13 6.44 10.23
CA VAL A 119 -14.84 5.75 10.14
C VAL A 119 -14.78 4.96 8.84
N LEU A 120 -13.77 5.27 8.02
CA LEU A 120 -13.47 4.68 6.73
C LEU A 120 -12.33 3.67 6.89
N TYR A 121 -12.70 2.40 7.08
CA TYR A 121 -11.75 1.30 7.20
C TYR A 121 -12.25 0.10 6.38
N PRO A 122 -11.43 -0.48 5.48
CA PRO A 122 -11.85 -1.60 4.65
C PRO A 122 -11.80 -2.96 5.39
N ASN A 123 -11.68 -2.97 6.72
CA ASN A 123 -11.49 -4.17 7.55
C ASN A 123 -10.26 -4.99 7.16
N LYS A 124 -9.26 -4.35 6.54
CA LYS A 124 -8.06 -5.00 6.03
C LYS A 124 -6.90 -4.02 5.88
N GLY A 125 -5.71 -4.43 6.31
CA GLY A 125 -4.51 -3.58 6.27
C GLY A 125 -4.44 -2.60 7.45
N GLY A 126 -3.50 -1.67 7.38
CA GLY A 126 -3.15 -0.79 8.51
C GLY A 126 -3.62 0.66 8.38
N MET A 127 -4.41 0.98 7.37
CA MET A 127 -4.82 2.35 7.08
C MET A 127 -6.32 2.51 7.26
N LEU A 128 -6.69 3.52 8.04
CA LEU A 128 -8.05 4.02 8.18
C LEU A 128 -8.02 5.54 8.15
N SER A 129 -9.17 6.13 7.86
CA SER A 129 -9.44 7.55 8.08
C SER A 129 -10.78 7.70 8.78
N PHE A 130 -11.00 8.86 9.39
CA PHE A 130 -12.27 9.16 10.04
C PHE A 130 -12.60 10.64 9.83
N ARG A 131 -13.89 10.96 9.96
CA ARG A 131 -14.41 12.33 9.90
C ARG A 131 -14.98 12.69 11.26
N LEU A 132 -14.70 13.90 11.72
CA LEU A 132 -15.37 14.48 12.86
C LEU A 132 -16.65 15.17 12.41
N GLN A 133 -17.59 15.34 13.33
CA GLN A 133 -18.81 16.10 13.08
C GLN A 133 -18.52 17.58 12.77
N ASP A 134 -17.42 18.11 13.30
CA ASP A 134 -16.92 19.47 13.05
C ASP A 134 -15.40 19.42 12.84
N GLU A 135 -14.95 19.96 11.70
CA GLU A 135 -13.52 20.03 11.33
C GLU A 135 -12.72 20.92 12.30
N ALA A 136 -13.35 21.93 12.91
CA ALA A 136 -12.68 22.79 13.89
C ALA A 136 -12.19 22.01 15.12
N TRP A 137 -12.73 20.80 15.37
CA TRP A 137 -12.37 19.98 16.51
C TRP A 137 -11.14 19.10 16.28
N VAL A 138 -10.58 19.01 15.06
CA VAL A 138 -9.47 18.09 14.74
C VAL A 138 -8.31 18.20 15.73
N ASN A 139 -7.82 19.41 15.99
CA ASN A 139 -6.69 19.62 16.91
C ASN A 139 -7.03 19.28 18.36
N THR A 140 -8.23 19.62 18.82
CA THR A 140 -8.66 19.35 20.20
C THR A 140 -8.90 17.87 20.42
N PHE A 141 -9.57 17.20 19.48
CA PHE A 141 -9.83 15.78 19.49
C PHE A 141 -8.53 14.97 19.53
N LEU A 142 -7.59 15.24 18.63
CA LEU A 142 -6.31 14.52 18.57
C LEU A 142 -5.42 14.71 19.80
N LYS A 143 -5.59 15.80 20.56
CA LYS A 143 -4.87 16.02 21.84
C LYS A 143 -5.54 15.36 23.03
N SER A 144 -6.82 14.99 22.91
CA SER A 144 -7.62 14.40 23.99
C SER A 144 -7.56 12.87 24.05
N ILE A 145 -7.01 12.24 23.00
CA ILE A 145 -6.85 10.79 22.86
C ILE A 145 -5.40 10.37 23.12
#